data_AF-A0A6L6CBW7-F1
#
_entry.id   AF-A0A6L6CBW7-F1
#
_cell.length_a   1.000
_cell.length_b   1.000
_cell.length_c   1.000
_cell.angle_alpha   90.00
_cell.angle_beta   90.00
_cell.angle_gamma   90.00
#
_symmetry.space_group_name_H-M   'P 1'
#
loop_
_entity.id
_entity.type
_entity.pdbx_description
1 polymer ?
#
loop_
_entity_poly.entity_id
_entity_poly.type
_entity_poly.pdbx_seq_one_letter_code
_entity_poly.pdbx_strand_id
1 'polypeptide(L)'
;AGVMDAFSIAVSIGLQYGVPLETFVEKFTNLRFEPAGMTDDADIRMAQSMMDYIFRRLALDYLPFESRSAMALYTSSERARALETGEYTEDGVEDYENLEVTAPVAPVVVAPKPVSITIDSNQQFGSSTELMEALSGVKADAPLCMTCGVKMRMSGACYVCEGCGNTSGCS
;
A
#
# COMPACT_ATOMS: atom_id res chain seq x y z
N ALA A 1 -7.64 16.28 -11.45
CA ALA A 1 -7.61 14.96 -10.81
C ALA A 1 -8.28 13.96 -11.73
N GLY A 2 -7.51 12.99 -12.23
CA GLY A 2 -8.04 11.87 -13.03
C GLY A 2 -8.16 10.61 -12.16
N VAL A 3 -8.65 9.50 -12.75
CA VAL A 3 -8.78 8.22 -12.03
C VAL A 3 -7.43 7.75 -11.47
N MET A 4 -6.33 7.95 -12.20
CA MET A 4 -4.98 7.58 -11.75
C MET A 4 -4.49 8.39 -10.54
N ASP A 5 -4.90 9.66 -10.44
CA ASP A 5 -4.55 10.53 -9.32
C ASP A 5 -5.24 10.05 -8.04
N ALA A 6 -6.55 9.79 -8.13
CA ALA A 6 -7.32 9.21 -7.03
C ALA A 6 -6.79 7.82 -6.62
N PHE A 7 -6.41 6.98 -7.60
CA PHE A 7 -5.83 5.67 -7.33
C PHE A 7 -4.50 5.77 -6.60
N SER A 8 -3.60 6.66 -7.05
CA SER A 8 -2.30 6.87 -6.42
C SER A 8 -2.43 7.32 -4.96
N ILE A 9 -3.40 8.19 -4.68
CA ILE A 9 -3.74 8.60 -3.31
C ILE A 9 -4.25 7.41 -2.50
N ALA A 10 -5.16 6.59 -3.05
CA ALA A 10 -5.71 5.42 -2.36
C ALA A 10 -4.64 4.37 -2.00
N VAL A 11 -3.72 4.07 -2.92
CA VAL A 11 -2.58 3.16 -2.65
C VAL A 11 -1.65 3.76 -1.60
N SER A 12 -1.34 5.05 -1.69
CA SER A 12 -0.49 5.73 -0.72
C SER A 12 -1.08 5.65 0.69
N ILE A 13 -2.38 5.90 0.83
CA ILE A 13 -3.09 5.75 2.10
C ILE A 13 -3.05 4.27 2.53
N GLY A 14 -3.38 3.32 1.66
CA GLY A 14 -3.37 1.90 2.01
C GLY A 14 -2.03 1.43 2.60
N LEU A 15 -0.92 1.79 1.96
CA LEU A 15 0.42 1.46 2.45
C LEU A 15 0.75 2.16 3.78
N GLN A 16 0.39 3.44 3.93
CA GLN A 16 0.62 4.18 5.19
C GLN A 16 -0.15 3.61 6.38
N TYR A 17 -1.32 3.00 6.13
CA TYR A 17 -2.18 2.44 7.17
C TYR A 17 -2.03 0.91 7.31
N GLY A 18 -0.95 0.32 6.79
CA GLY A 18 -0.53 -1.04 7.11
C GLY A 18 -1.04 -2.13 6.17
N VAL A 19 -1.57 -1.77 4.99
CA VAL A 19 -1.81 -2.78 3.95
C VAL A 19 -0.47 -3.21 3.37
N PRO A 20 -0.11 -4.51 3.40
CA PRO A 20 1.17 -4.99 2.89
C PRO A 20 1.27 -4.84 1.38
N LEU A 21 2.47 -4.52 0.88
CA LEU A 21 2.72 -4.30 -0.55
C LEU A 21 2.41 -5.57 -1.36
N GLU A 22 2.72 -6.74 -0.82
CA GLU A 22 2.45 -8.05 -1.39
C GLU A 22 0.98 -8.20 -1.80
N THR A 23 0.06 -7.70 -0.96
CA THR A 23 -1.38 -7.75 -1.26
C THR A 23 -1.73 -6.89 -2.48
N PHE A 24 -1.11 -5.72 -2.64
CA PHE A 24 -1.32 -4.92 -3.83
C PHE A 24 -0.74 -5.60 -5.08
N VAL A 25 0.48 -6.11 -4.98
CA VAL A 25 1.14 -6.81 -6.09
C VAL A 25 0.31 -8.00 -6.55
N GLU A 26 -0.14 -8.86 -5.64
CA GLU A 26 -0.96 -10.03 -5.97
C GLU A 26 -2.26 -9.65 -6.70
N LYS A 27 -2.89 -8.52 -6.34
CA LYS A 27 -4.19 -8.11 -6.92
C LYS A 27 -4.07 -7.33 -8.22
N PHE A 28 -3.01 -6.55 -8.41
CA PHE A 28 -2.89 -5.64 -9.54
C PHE A 28 -1.94 -6.13 -10.63
N THR A 29 -1.11 -7.14 -10.37
CA THR A 29 -0.31 -7.79 -11.41
C THR A 29 -1.21 -8.52 -12.41
N ASN A 30 -0.80 -8.54 -13.68
CA ASN A 30 -1.54 -9.13 -14.81
C ASN A 30 -2.90 -8.49 -15.12
N LEU A 31 -3.24 -7.40 -14.44
CA LEU A 31 -4.50 -6.73 -14.63
C LEU A 31 -4.47 -5.90 -15.94
N ARG A 32 -5.54 -6.05 -16.74
CA ARG A 32 -5.63 -5.48 -18.09
C ARG A 32 -6.42 -4.17 -18.11
N PHE A 33 -5.78 -3.12 -18.59
CA PHE A 33 -6.34 -1.81 -18.87
C PHE A 33 -5.55 -1.15 -20.00
N GLU A 34 -6.19 -0.34 -20.81
CA GLU A 34 -5.49 0.51 -21.77
C GLU A 34 -4.88 1.74 -21.07
N PRO A 35 -3.66 2.18 -21.43
CA PRO A 35 -2.78 1.64 -22.47
C PRO A 35 -2.00 0.38 -22.01
N ALA A 36 -1.78 -0.54 -22.96
CA ALA A 36 -0.96 -1.74 -22.81
C ALA A 36 0.06 -1.82 -23.96
N GLY A 37 1.22 -2.41 -23.72
CA GLY A 37 2.24 -2.52 -24.76
C GLY A 37 3.68 -2.70 -24.25
N MET A 38 4.63 -2.40 -25.13
CA MET A 38 6.05 -2.42 -24.83
C MET A 38 6.43 -1.30 -23.86
N THR A 39 7.38 -1.57 -22.98
CA THR A 39 8.01 -0.58 -22.11
C THR A 39 9.51 -0.53 -22.36
N ASP A 40 10.16 0.52 -21.86
CA ASP A 40 11.62 0.68 -21.89
C ASP A 40 12.34 -0.06 -20.76
N ASP A 41 11.61 -0.64 -19.80
CA ASP A 41 12.17 -1.42 -18.69
C ASP A 41 12.61 -2.80 -19.20
N ALA A 42 13.89 -3.14 -18.99
CA ALA A 42 14.46 -4.43 -19.36
C ALA A 42 13.80 -5.59 -18.61
N ASP A 43 13.42 -5.37 -17.35
CA ASP A 43 12.77 -6.36 -16.51
C ASP A 43 11.28 -6.50 -16.86
N ILE A 44 10.63 -5.43 -17.33
CA ILE A 44 9.18 -5.41 -17.59
C ILE A 44 8.87 -4.98 -19.03
N ARG A 45 9.48 -5.68 -20.00
CA ARG A 45 9.44 -5.28 -21.41
C ARG A 45 8.04 -5.23 -22.05
N MET A 46 7.08 -5.97 -21.51
CA MET A 46 5.68 -5.96 -21.93
C MET A 46 4.77 -5.77 -20.71
N ALA A 47 3.84 -4.82 -20.79
CA ALA A 47 2.84 -4.57 -19.75
C ALA A 47 1.41 -4.64 -20.26
N GLN A 48 0.53 -5.22 -19.43
CA GLN A 48 -0.90 -5.39 -19.71
C GLN A 48 -1.72 -4.16 -19.30
N SER A 49 -1.13 -3.29 -18.49
CA SER A 49 -1.62 -1.95 -18.15
C SER A 49 -0.53 -1.13 -17.47
N MET A 50 -0.78 0.18 -17.31
CA MET A 50 0.03 1.05 -16.44
C MET A 50 0.10 0.52 -15.00
N MET A 51 -1.01 -0.03 -14.50
CA MET A 51 -1.14 -0.51 -13.13
C MET A 51 -0.32 -1.77 -12.91
N ASP A 52 -0.44 -2.71 -13.84
CA ASP A 52 0.36 -3.93 -13.90
C ASP A 52 1.86 -3.61 -13.95
N TYR A 53 2.27 -2.63 -14.76
CA TYR A 53 3.65 -2.18 -14.79
C TYR A 53 4.12 -1.65 -13.42
N ILE A 54 3.38 -0.73 -12.80
CA ILE A 54 3.76 -0.12 -11.52
C ILE A 54 3.92 -1.19 -10.44
N PHE A 55 2.97 -2.11 -10.29
CA PHE A 55 3.05 -3.11 -9.23
C PHE A 55 4.08 -4.21 -9.50
N ARG A 56 4.35 -4.56 -10.76
CA ARG A 56 5.50 -5.44 -11.07
C ARG A 56 6.82 -4.74 -10.76
N ARG A 57 6.95 -3.44 -11.03
CA ARG A 57 8.17 -2.69 -10.70
C ARG A 57 8.35 -2.56 -9.19
N LEU A 58 7.30 -2.20 -8.46
CA LEU A 58 7.33 -2.17 -7.00
C LEU A 58 7.67 -3.52 -6.39
N ALA A 59 7.19 -4.62 -6.98
CA ALA A 59 7.56 -5.97 -6.53
C ALA A 59 9.05 -6.25 -6.71
N LEU A 60 9.62 -5.93 -7.87
CA LEU A 60 11.05 -6.11 -8.13
C LEU A 60 11.92 -5.22 -7.24
N ASP A 61 11.48 -4.00 -6.95
CA ASP A 61 12.26 -3.03 -6.19
C ASP A 61 12.19 -3.25 -4.67
N TYR A 62 11.07 -3.76 -4.14
CA TYR A 62 10.82 -3.75 -2.69
C TYR A 62 10.47 -5.11 -2.08
N LEU A 63 10.04 -6.11 -2.85
CA LEU A 63 9.73 -7.43 -2.29
C LEU A 63 10.97 -8.33 -2.26
N PRO A 64 11.16 -9.13 -1.20
CA PRO A 64 12.23 -10.12 -1.16
C PRO A 64 12.02 -11.18 -2.24
N PHE A 65 13.12 -11.79 -2.70
CA PHE A 65 13.12 -12.78 -3.79
C PHE A 65 12.06 -13.86 -3.61
N GLU A 66 11.99 -14.48 -2.42
CA GLU A 66 11.02 -15.52 -2.09
C GLU A 66 9.55 -15.11 -2.31
N SER A 67 9.20 -13.87 -1.95
CA SER A 67 7.83 -13.39 -2.07
C SER A 67 7.47 -13.10 -3.53
N ARG A 68 8.39 -12.52 -4.30
CA ARG A 68 8.14 -12.18 -5.71
C ARG A 68 8.29 -13.39 -6.64
N SER A 69 9.15 -14.35 -6.33
CA SER A 69 9.30 -15.61 -7.06
C SER A 69 8.03 -16.46 -6.99
N ALA A 70 7.35 -16.47 -5.84
CA ALA A 70 6.03 -17.09 -5.68
C ALA A 70 4.95 -16.50 -6.61
N MET A 71 5.13 -15.24 -7.04
CA MET A 71 4.27 -14.56 -8.02
C MET A 71 4.83 -14.59 -9.44
N ALA A 72 5.89 -15.38 -9.69
CA ALA A 72 6.61 -15.46 -10.96
C ALA A 72 7.18 -14.11 -11.46
N LEU A 73 7.59 -13.24 -10.54
CA LEU A 73 8.17 -11.94 -10.83
C LEU A 73 9.70 -11.99 -10.67
N TYR A 74 10.38 -11.99 -11.82
CA TYR A 74 11.83 -12.13 -11.92
C TYR A 74 12.44 -10.99 -12.74
N THR A 75 13.66 -10.60 -12.39
CA THR A 75 14.45 -9.66 -13.19
C THR A 75 14.82 -10.28 -14.53
N SER A 76 15.35 -9.46 -15.43
CA SER A 76 15.90 -9.90 -16.71
C SER A 76 17.14 -10.81 -16.53
N SER A 77 18.03 -10.48 -15.58
CA SER A 77 19.20 -11.28 -15.21
C SER A 77 18.83 -12.64 -14.62
N GLU A 78 17.86 -12.69 -13.72
CA GLU A 78 17.40 -13.95 -13.12
C GLU A 78 16.80 -14.89 -14.16
N ARG A 79 16.01 -14.34 -15.10
CA ARG A 79 15.48 -15.12 -16.22
C ARG A 79 16.57 -15.63 -17.15
N ALA A 80 17.59 -14.80 -17.43
CA ALA A 80 18.73 -15.23 -18.23
C ALA A 80 19.49 -16.37 -17.54
N ARG A 81 19.76 -16.24 -16.24
CA ARG A 81 20.41 -17.28 -15.45
C ARG A 81 19.60 -18.56 -15.40
N ALA A 82 18.30 -18.49 -15.18
CA ALA A 82 17.42 -19.67 -15.15
C ALA A 82 17.40 -20.44 -16.47
N LEU A 83 17.63 -19.77 -17.62
CA LEU A 83 17.80 -20.44 -18.91
C LEU A 83 19.13 -21.21 -19.01
N GLU A 84 20.16 -20.77 -18.29
CA GLU A 84 21.49 -21.38 -18.28
C GLU A 84 21.60 -22.49 -17.22
N THR A 85 21.10 -22.25 -16.01
CA THR A 85 21.21 -23.14 -14.85
C THR A 85 20.00 -24.07 -14.66
N GLY A 86 18.84 -23.70 -15.20
CA GLY A 86 17.57 -24.42 -15.01
C GLY A 86 16.80 -24.02 -13.75
N GLU A 87 17.32 -23.11 -12.93
CA GLU A 87 16.72 -22.69 -11.66
C GLU A 87 16.72 -21.17 -11.51
N TYR A 88 15.65 -20.62 -10.91
CA TYR A 88 15.58 -19.20 -10.56
C TYR A 88 16.27 -18.97 -9.22
N THR A 89 17.33 -18.15 -9.22
CA THR A 89 18.05 -17.74 -8.01
C THR A 89 18.18 -16.22 -7.95
N GLU A 90 18.27 -15.65 -6.74
CA GLU A 90 18.38 -14.20 -6.53
C GLU A 90 19.68 -13.63 -7.11
N ASP A 91 19.63 -12.41 -7.66
CA ASP A 91 20.82 -11.70 -8.12
C ASP A 91 21.75 -11.32 -6.95
N GLY A 92 23.05 -11.61 -7.09
CA GLY A 92 24.07 -11.23 -6.09
C GLY A 92 24.33 -12.28 -5.00
N VAL A 93 23.62 -13.41 -5.03
CA VAL A 93 24.04 -14.63 -4.34
C VAL A 93 25.07 -15.30 -5.25
N GLU A 94 26.36 -14.99 -5.07
CA GLU A 94 27.40 -15.83 -5.65
C GLU A 94 27.24 -17.23 -5.04
N ASP A 95 27.26 -18.28 -5.86
CA ASP A 95 27.14 -19.67 -5.43
C ASP A 95 28.22 -20.01 -4.40
N TYR A 96 27.92 -19.82 -3.11
CA TYR A 96 28.77 -20.31 -2.01
C TYR A 96 28.67 -21.83 -1.87
N GLU A 97 27.93 -22.52 -2.74
CA GLU A 97 27.65 -23.95 -2.65
C GLU A 97 28.84 -24.86 -3.04
N ASN A 98 30.00 -24.29 -3.39
CA ASN A 98 31.25 -25.05 -3.60
C ASN A 98 32.34 -24.79 -2.53
N LEU A 99 31.98 -24.24 -1.36
CA LEU A 99 32.87 -24.22 -0.20
C LEU A 99 32.24 -25.05 0.92
N GLU A 100 32.69 -26.30 1.05
CA GLU A 100 32.47 -27.11 2.24
C GLU A 100 32.98 -26.34 3.47
N VAL A 101 32.08 -25.74 4.25
CA VAL A 101 32.39 -25.14 5.55
C VAL A 101 31.62 -25.91 6.63
N THR A 102 32.30 -26.89 7.21
CA THR A 102 31.92 -27.50 8.47
C THR A 102 32.20 -26.52 9.63
N ALA A 103 31.17 -25.85 10.16
CA ALA A 103 31.13 -25.38 11.55
C ALA A 103 29.71 -24.88 11.92
N PRO A 104 29.15 -25.25 13.07
CA PRO A 104 27.84 -24.77 13.51
C PRO A 104 27.97 -23.38 14.13
N VAL A 105 27.29 -22.39 13.56
CA VAL A 105 27.11 -21.07 14.20
C VAL A 105 25.67 -20.99 14.73
N ALA A 106 25.56 -20.86 16.05
CA ALA A 106 24.30 -20.78 16.77
C ALA A 106 23.51 -19.50 16.41
N PRO A 107 22.16 -19.55 16.34
CA PRO A 107 21.36 -18.38 16.05
C PRO A 107 21.28 -17.46 17.27
N VAL A 108 21.74 -16.21 17.13
CA VAL A 108 21.41 -15.14 18.07
C VAL A 108 20.05 -14.57 17.65
N VAL A 109 19.01 -15.04 18.33
CA VAL A 109 17.66 -14.49 18.24
C VAL A 109 17.66 -13.11 18.90
N VAL A 110 17.63 -12.04 18.11
CA VAL A 110 17.35 -10.70 18.62
C VAL A 110 15.83 -10.59 18.78
N ALA A 111 15.38 -10.69 20.03
CA ALA A 111 13.97 -10.49 20.40
C ALA A 111 13.55 -9.05 20.07
N PRO A 112 12.45 -8.82 19.31
CA PRO A 112 11.89 -7.49 19.15
C PRO A 112 11.36 -7.01 20.50
N LYS A 113 11.83 -5.85 20.96
CA LYS A 113 11.28 -5.18 22.15
C LYS A 113 9.80 -4.88 21.89
N PRO A 114 8.87 -5.33 22.75
CA PRO A 114 7.47 -5.02 22.59
C PRO A 114 7.25 -3.53 22.85
N VAL A 115 6.80 -2.79 21.83
CA VAL A 115 6.20 -1.48 22.03
C VAL A 115 4.78 -1.73 22.56
N SER A 116 4.59 -1.53 23.85
CA SER A 116 3.27 -1.60 24.47
C SER A 116 2.45 -0.38 24.07
N ILE A 117 1.57 -0.55 23.08
CA ILE A 117 0.51 0.42 22.79
C ILE A 117 -0.58 0.16 23.83
N THR A 118 -0.65 1.00 24.85
CA THR A 118 -1.80 1.03 25.76
C THR A 118 -2.97 1.68 25.03
N ILE A 119 -3.84 0.85 24.45
CA ILE A 119 -5.14 1.30 23.97
C ILE A 119 -6.03 1.39 25.21
N ASP A 120 -6.28 2.62 25.68
CA ASP A 120 -7.26 2.88 26.72
C ASP A 120 -8.67 2.70 26.12
N SER A 121 -9.14 1.46 26.09
CA SER A 121 -10.43 1.08 25.49
C SER A 121 -11.60 1.30 26.45
N ASN A 122 -11.79 2.54 26.90
CA ASN A 122 -12.93 2.88 27.77
C ASN A 122 -14.05 3.64 27.05
N GLN A 123 -14.04 3.67 25.71
CA GLN A 123 -15.14 4.22 24.92
C GLN A 123 -15.87 3.10 24.16
N GLN A 124 -17.01 2.68 24.70
CA GLN A 124 -17.96 1.83 24.01
C GLN A 124 -18.79 2.70 23.05
N PHE A 125 -18.64 2.47 21.75
CA PHE A 125 -19.50 3.02 20.70
C PHE A 125 -20.56 1.98 20.34
N GLY A 126 -21.84 2.36 20.34
CA GLY A 126 -22.98 1.50 20.05
C GLY A 126 -23.26 1.31 18.56
N SER A 127 -22.65 2.12 17.69
CA SER A 127 -22.80 2.04 16.23
C SER A 127 -21.54 2.49 15.48
N SER A 128 -21.35 1.99 14.26
CA SER A 128 -20.32 2.46 13.34
C SER A 128 -20.43 3.96 13.02
N THR A 129 -21.64 4.52 13.11
CA THR A 129 -21.89 5.95 12.96
C THR A 129 -21.34 6.76 14.14
N GLU A 130 -21.49 6.28 15.37
CA GLU A 130 -20.98 6.96 16.57
C GLU A 130 -19.45 6.97 16.61
N LEU A 131 -18.82 5.88 16.16
CA LEU A 131 -17.38 5.81 16.00
C LEU A 131 -16.89 6.85 14.97
N MET A 132 -17.57 6.96 13.82
CA MET A 132 -17.26 7.96 12.79
C MET A 132 -17.39 9.40 13.29
N GLU A 133 -18.41 9.69 14.12
CA GLU A 133 -18.61 11.00 14.74
C GLU A 133 -17.50 11.34 15.74
N ALA A 134 -17.06 10.37 16.55
CA ALA A 134 -16.00 10.57 17.54
C ALA A 134 -14.64 10.81 16.89
N LEU A 135 -14.32 10.11 15.79
CA LEU A 135 -13.05 10.30 15.08
C LEU A 135 -13.01 11.61 14.28
N SER A 136 -14.12 11.98 13.62
CA SER A 136 -14.15 13.15 12.74
C SER A 136 -14.54 14.45 13.43
N GLY A 137 -15.21 14.38 14.59
CA GLY A 137 -15.84 15.53 15.22
C GLY A 137 -16.91 16.17 14.35
N VAL A 138 -17.45 15.43 13.37
CA VAL A 138 -18.51 15.86 12.46
C VAL A 138 -19.73 14.99 12.72
N LYS A 139 -20.81 15.60 13.21
CA LYS A 139 -22.08 14.89 13.46
C LYS A 139 -22.69 14.37 12.17
N ALA A 140 -23.33 13.21 12.23
CA ALA A 140 -23.99 12.55 11.11
C ALA A 140 -25.06 13.46 10.46
N ASP A 141 -25.79 14.23 11.28
CA ASP A 141 -26.88 15.12 10.85
C ASP A 141 -26.43 16.52 10.41
N ALA A 142 -25.13 16.80 10.30
CA ALA A 142 -24.66 18.13 9.91
C ALA A 142 -24.91 18.40 8.40
N PRO A 143 -25.47 19.58 8.04
CA PRO A 143 -25.75 19.94 6.65
C PRO A 143 -24.46 20.15 5.84
N LEU A 144 -24.57 20.00 4.51
CA LEU A 144 -23.49 20.33 3.59
C LEU A 144 -23.39 21.84 3.38
N CYS A 145 -22.18 22.35 3.22
CA CYS A 145 -21.96 23.75 2.90
C CYS A 145 -22.49 24.06 1.50
N MET A 146 -23.38 25.05 1.39
CA MET A 146 -23.94 25.48 0.10
C MET A 146 -22.92 26.15 -0.84
N THR A 147 -21.75 26.54 -0.32
CA THR A 147 -20.70 27.24 -1.09
C THR A 147 -19.65 26.28 -1.64
N CYS A 148 -19.23 25.28 -0.87
CA CYS A 148 -18.13 24.38 -1.27
C CYS A 148 -18.45 22.89 -1.11
N GLY A 149 -19.66 22.52 -0.69
CA GLY A 149 -20.13 21.13 -0.60
C GLY A 149 -19.55 20.30 0.54
N VAL A 150 -18.61 20.85 1.32
CA VAL A 150 -18.01 20.14 2.47
C VAL A 150 -19.02 20.08 3.62
N LYS A 151 -19.10 18.92 4.30
CA LYS A 151 -19.95 18.73 5.47
C LYS A 151 -19.54 19.70 6.59
N MET A 152 -20.49 20.47 7.10
CA MET A 152 -20.18 21.53 8.07
C MET A 152 -19.99 20.94 9.48
N ARG A 153 -19.21 21.62 10.33
CA ARG A 153 -19.05 21.26 11.74
C ARG A 153 -19.95 22.15 12.60
N MET A 154 -20.57 21.58 13.62
CA MET A 154 -21.40 22.33 14.56
C MET A 154 -20.53 23.18 15.49
N SER A 155 -20.84 24.46 15.60
CA SER A 155 -20.19 25.43 16.49
C SER A 155 -21.27 26.20 17.26
N GLY A 156 -21.70 25.63 18.39
CA GLY A 156 -22.82 26.16 19.18
C GLY A 156 -24.16 25.96 18.46
N ALA A 157 -24.95 27.01 18.33
CA ALA A 157 -26.21 26.99 17.57
C ALA A 157 -26.02 27.06 16.05
N CYS A 158 -24.79 27.37 15.60
CA CYS A 158 -24.45 27.52 14.20
C CYS A 158 -23.69 26.30 13.65
N TYR A 159 -23.55 26.28 12.34
CA TYR A 159 -22.60 25.43 11.61
C TYR A 159 -21.53 26.29 10.95
N VAL A 160 -20.29 25.83 10.97
CA VAL A 160 -19.13 26.47 10.35
C VAL A 160 -18.52 25.50 9.33
N CYS A 161 -18.22 25.99 8.13
CA CYS A 161 -17.53 25.21 7.11
C CYS A 161 -16.01 25.39 7.25
N GLU A 162 -15.28 24.31 7.47
CA GLU A 162 -13.81 24.33 7.54
C GLU A 162 -13.14 24.49 6.16
N GLY A 163 -13.86 24.19 5.07
CA GLY A 163 -13.34 24.29 3.71
C GLY A 163 -13.33 25.72 3.15
N CYS A 164 -14.31 26.56 3.51
CA CYS A 164 -14.44 27.92 2.96
C CYS A 164 -14.76 29.01 4.00
N GLY A 165 -14.90 28.64 5.28
CA GLY A 165 -15.19 29.59 6.37
C GLY A 165 -16.64 30.08 6.44
N ASN A 166 -17.53 29.62 5.55
CA ASN A 166 -18.92 30.07 5.56
C ASN A 166 -19.70 29.48 6.75
N THR A 167 -20.63 30.25 7.32
CA THR A 167 -21.42 29.87 8.51
C THR A 167 -22.91 29.80 8.18
N SER A 168 -23.64 28.82 8.72
CA SER A 168 -25.10 28.71 8.56
C SER A 168 -25.79 28.48 9.90
N GLY A 169 -27.03 28.97 10.05
CA GLY A 169 -27.84 28.75 11.26
C GLY A 169 -27.48 29.59 12.49
N CYS A 170 -26.73 30.68 12.33
CA CYS A 170 -26.58 31.68 13.39
C CYS A 170 -27.79 32.62 13.42
N SER A 171 -28.53 32.61 14.53
CA SER A 171 -29.47 33.68 14.91
C SER A 171 -28.74 34.78 15.66
#